data_AF-A0A183HGV1-F1
#
_entry.id   AF-A0A183HGV1-F1
#
_cell.length_a   1.000
_cell.length_b   1.000
_cell.length_c   1.000
_cell.angle_alpha   90.00
_cell.angle_beta   90.00
_cell.angle_gamma   90.00
#
_symmetry.space_group_name_H-M   'P 1'
#
loop_
_entity.id
_entity.type
_entity.pdbx_description
1 polymer ?
#
loop_
_entity_poly.entity_id
_entity_poly.type
_entity_poly.pdbx_seq_one_letter_code
_entity_poly.pdbx_strand_id
1 'polypeptide(L)'
;MVDFTMQKSFGILNNLSGEHKSISHHSIRIVPLVIVDMALCKDAVEVFVGLIHADCNEVAKSPFLFPCLSTIQIERLPDRHSFIKVLMQIGAMTNDENVKKILYEMVLQPLRERFMVLYKDQASLETDIVDLMDCFGGIAEAACNYNTHFLFEYLSPILTCSIGLLLSHKESQLITNAVLNLFSDVTRRMGIYSDDRNDMIFLYEV
;
A
#
# COMPACT_ATOMS: atom_id res chain seq x y z
N MET A 1 21.29 -2.47 -15.10
CA MET A 1 21.32 -1.52 -13.98
C MET A 1 20.06 -1.68 -13.12
N VAL A 2 18.87 -1.67 -13.73
CA VAL A 2 17.57 -1.91 -13.08
C VAL A 2 17.55 -3.18 -12.22
N ASP A 3 17.90 -4.34 -12.79
CA ASP A 3 17.87 -5.61 -12.05
C ASP A 3 18.76 -5.64 -10.82
N PHE A 4 19.97 -5.06 -10.91
CA PHE A 4 20.91 -5.01 -9.79
C PHE A 4 20.40 -4.11 -8.66
N THR A 5 19.86 -2.92 -9.00
CA THR A 5 19.26 -2.01 -8.03
C THR A 5 18.05 -2.65 -7.36
N MET A 6 17.16 -3.28 -8.14
CA MET A 6 15.99 -3.97 -7.61
C MET A 6 16.37 -5.13 -6.69
N GLN A 7 17.25 -6.04 -7.11
CA GLN A 7 17.71 -7.14 -6.27
C GLN A 7 18.33 -6.66 -4.95
N LYS A 8 19.08 -5.55 -4.97
CA LYS A 8 19.63 -4.97 -3.74
C LYS A 8 18.56 -4.39 -2.83
N SER A 9 17.64 -3.58 -3.36
CA SER A 9 16.54 -3.00 -2.57
C SER A 9 15.70 -4.10 -1.93
N PHE A 10 15.28 -5.09 -2.72
CA PHE A 10 14.47 -6.20 -2.22
C PHE A 10 15.22 -7.13 -1.27
N GLY A 11 16.53 -7.30 -1.45
CA GLY A 11 17.36 -8.02 -0.48
C GLY A 11 17.35 -7.35 0.90
N ILE A 12 17.39 -6.01 0.94
CA ILE A 12 17.27 -5.25 2.19
C ILE A 12 15.87 -5.40 2.78
N LEU A 13 14.82 -5.20 1.97
CA LEU A 13 13.43 -5.29 2.42
C LEU A 13 13.07 -6.69 2.95
N ASN A 14 13.52 -7.76 2.29
CA ASN A 14 13.30 -9.13 2.76
C ASN A 14 14.00 -9.39 4.11
N ASN A 15 15.27 -8.99 4.23
CA ASN A 15 16.03 -9.19 5.48
C ASN A 15 15.42 -8.43 6.68
N LEU A 16 14.82 -7.26 6.43
CA LEU A 16 14.26 -6.41 7.48
C LEU A 16 12.77 -6.66 7.75
N SER A 17 12.04 -7.24 6.80
CA SER A 17 10.63 -7.65 6.99
C SER A 17 10.49 -9.04 7.60
N GLY A 18 11.49 -9.92 7.47
CA GLY A 18 11.53 -11.22 8.13
C GLY A 18 11.72 -11.12 9.66
N GLU A 19 11.27 -12.15 10.40
CA GLU A 19 11.62 -12.24 11.83
C GLU A 19 13.13 -12.40 11.95
N HIS A 20 13.81 -11.42 12.57
CA HIS A 20 15.15 -11.65 13.09
C HIS A 20 15.09 -12.90 13.97
N LYS A 21 15.66 -14.01 13.50
CA LYS A 21 16.06 -15.11 14.39
C LYS A 21 16.84 -14.45 15.51
N SER A 22 16.26 -14.48 16.70
CA SER A 22 16.76 -13.89 17.92
C SER A 22 18.21 -14.31 18.14
N ILE A 23 19.15 -13.43 17.82
CA ILE A 23 20.50 -13.53 18.36
C ILE A 23 20.38 -13.07 19.81
N SER A 24 20.15 -14.05 20.67
CA SER A 24 20.16 -13.93 22.12
C SER A 24 21.55 -13.53 22.61
N HIS A 25 21.91 -12.25 22.63
CA HIS A 25 22.99 -11.78 23.51
C HIS A 25 22.70 -10.37 24.03
N HIS A 26 22.24 -10.35 25.29
CA HIS A 26 22.39 -9.29 26.28
C HIS A 26 21.98 -7.87 25.86
N SER A 27 20.76 -7.54 26.28
CA SER A 27 20.27 -6.26 26.81
C SER A 27 21.21 -5.05 26.70
N ILE A 28 20.64 -3.94 26.20
CA ILE A 28 21.20 -2.58 26.04
C ILE A 28 21.83 -2.33 24.65
N ARG A 29 21.03 -2.46 23.58
CA ARG A 29 21.26 -1.79 22.27
C ARG A 29 20.06 -1.82 21.30
N ILE A 30 18.86 -2.12 21.80
CA ILE A 30 17.69 -2.45 20.96
C ILE A 30 17.12 -1.20 20.26
N VAL A 31 17.15 -0.03 20.90
CA VAL A 31 16.53 1.19 20.33
C VAL A 31 17.31 1.79 19.14
N PRO A 32 18.65 1.94 19.18
CA PRO A 32 19.39 2.45 18.02
C PRO A 32 19.36 1.51 16.82
N LEU A 33 19.37 0.18 17.05
CA LEU A 33 19.37 -0.81 15.98
C LEU A 33 18.03 -0.83 15.24
N VAL A 34 16.91 -0.86 15.98
CA VAL A 34 15.55 -0.84 15.39
C VAL A 34 15.29 0.45 14.59
N ILE A 35 15.77 1.61 15.07
CA ILE A 35 15.64 2.89 14.33
C ILE A 35 16.49 2.87 13.05
N VAL A 36 17.70 2.31 13.09
CA VAL A 36 18.58 2.18 11.92
C VAL A 36 17.98 1.21 10.90
N ASP A 37 17.39 0.10 11.35
CA ASP A 37 16.73 -0.89 10.50
C ASP A 37 15.48 -0.30 9.83
N MET A 38 14.70 0.51 10.55
CA MET A 38 13.52 1.20 9.99
C MET A 38 13.91 2.26 8.97
N ALA A 39 14.97 3.04 9.23
CA ALA A 39 15.50 4.02 8.29
C ALA A 39 16.03 3.35 7.01
N LEU A 40 16.78 2.26 7.16
CA LEU A 40 17.31 1.51 6.01
C LEU A 40 16.21 0.86 5.17
N CYS A 41 15.15 0.36 5.82
CA CYS A 41 13.99 -0.18 5.12
C CYS A 41 13.24 0.93 4.36
N LYS A 42 13.11 2.12 4.95
CA LYS A 42 12.54 3.29 4.28
C LYS A 42 13.39 3.73 3.09
N ASP A 43 14.70 3.82 3.24
CA ASP A 43 15.64 4.14 2.15
C ASP A 43 15.50 3.13 1.01
N ALA A 44 15.35 1.83 1.32
CA ALA A 44 15.15 0.79 0.30
C ALA A 44 13.81 0.94 -0.44
N VAL A 45 12.73 1.32 0.25
CA VAL A 45 11.45 1.69 -0.38
C VAL A 45 11.64 2.92 -1.28
N GLU A 46 12.29 3.98 -0.80
CA GLU A 46 12.54 5.21 -1.57
C GLU A 46 13.39 4.95 -2.82
N VAL A 47 14.41 4.08 -2.72
CA VAL A 47 15.21 3.66 -3.88
C VAL A 47 14.36 2.92 -4.90
N PHE A 48 13.48 2.02 -4.45
CA PHE A 48 12.57 1.31 -5.35
C PHE A 48 11.57 2.27 -6.01
N VAL A 49 11.01 3.20 -5.25
CA VAL A 49 10.14 4.27 -5.76
C VAL A 49 10.85 5.10 -6.82
N GLY A 50 12.10 5.52 -6.56
CA GLY A 50 12.93 6.24 -7.51
C GLY A 50 13.21 5.43 -8.79
N LEU A 51 13.41 4.12 -8.67
CA LEU A 51 13.61 3.23 -9.81
C LEU A 51 12.37 3.13 -10.70
N ILE A 52 11.18 3.00 -10.09
CA ILE A 52 9.90 2.98 -10.82
C ILE A 52 9.65 4.31 -11.54
N HIS A 53 9.88 5.43 -10.86
CA HIS A 53 9.71 6.75 -11.49
C HIS A 53 10.68 6.99 -12.64
N ALA A 54 11.90 6.43 -12.58
CA ALA A 54 12.88 6.57 -13.64
C ALA A 54 12.60 5.65 -14.85
N ASP A 55 12.19 4.41 -14.62
CA ASP A 55 12.08 3.40 -15.69
C ASP A 55 11.05 2.29 -15.42
N CYS A 56 9.79 2.69 -15.17
CA CYS A 56 8.70 1.77 -14.82
C CYS A 56 8.53 0.62 -15.83
N ASN A 57 8.64 0.91 -17.13
CA ASN A 57 8.45 -0.09 -18.19
C ASN A 57 9.52 -1.18 -18.15
N GLU A 58 10.78 -0.84 -17.89
CA GLU A 58 11.85 -1.84 -17.78
C GLU A 58 11.76 -2.62 -16.47
N VAL A 59 11.32 -1.98 -15.38
CA VAL A 59 11.06 -2.68 -14.12
C VAL A 59 9.91 -3.69 -14.26
N ALA A 60 8.82 -3.31 -14.90
CA ALA A 60 7.65 -4.16 -15.12
C ALA A 60 7.98 -5.42 -15.96
N LYS A 61 8.95 -5.32 -16.87
CA LYS A 61 9.44 -6.44 -17.69
C LYS A 61 10.51 -7.28 -17.01
N SER A 62 11.07 -6.82 -15.89
CA SER A 62 12.15 -7.53 -15.24
C SER A 62 11.68 -8.90 -14.73
N PRO A 63 12.36 -9.99 -15.09
CA PRO A 63 12.01 -11.33 -14.60
C PRO A 63 12.22 -11.47 -13.08
N PHE A 64 12.89 -10.50 -12.45
CA PHE A 64 13.18 -10.51 -11.01
C PHE A 64 12.12 -9.80 -10.17
N LEU A 65 11.20 -9.03 -10.77
CA LEU A 65 10.25 -8.21 -10.01
C LEU A 65 9.39 -9.07 -9.06
N PHE A 66 8.65 -10.04 -9.60
CA PHE A 66 7.78 -10.89 -8.78
C PHE A 66 8.53 -11.86 -7.88
N PRO A 67 9.63 -12.51 -8.32
CA PRO A 67 10.46 -13.30 -7.42
C PRO A 67 11.01 -12.50 -6.24
N CYS A 68 11.34 -11.23 -6.44
CA CYS A 68 11.76 -10.36 -5.34
C CYS A 68 10.57 -9.96 -4.45
N LEU A 69 9.43 -9.56 -5.04
CA LEU A 69 8.23 -9.19 -4.28
C LEU A 69 7.70 -10.31 -3.40
N SER A 70 7.72 -11.55 -3.87
CA SER A 70 7.23 -12.72 -3.11
C SER A 70 8.04 -13.03 -1.85
N THR A 71 9.22 -12.43 -1.70
CA THR A 71 10.06 -12.60 -0.50
C THR A 71 9.76 -11.56 0.59
N ILE A 72 9.03 -10.49 0.29
CA ILE A 72 8.79 -9.40 1.24
C ILE A 72 7.48 -9.62 1.99
N GLN A 73 7.51 -9.38 3.31
CA GLN A 73 6.29 -9.25 4.12
C GLN A 73 5.84 -7.79 4.08
N ILE A 74 4.99 -7.46 3.11
CA ILE A 74 4.53 -6.08 2.85
C ILE A 74 3.93 -5.47 4.11
N GLU A 75 3.19 -6.26 4.88
CA GLU A 75 2.53 -5.87 6.13
C GLU A 75 3.47 -5.33 7.22
N ARG A 76 4.77 -5.63 7.13
CA ARG A 76 5.80 -5.22 8.10
C ARG A 76 6.65 -4.03 7.63
N LEU A 77 6.41 -3.50 6.44
CA LEU A 77 7.18 -2.37 5.93
C LEU A 77 6.82 -1.07 6.68
N PRO A 78 7.79 -0.18 6.94
CA PRO A 78 7.56 1.08 7.64
C PRO A 78 6.93 2.19 6.78
N ASP A 79 6.92 2.03 5.45
CA ASP A 79 6.28 2.95 4.49
C ASP A 79 5.48 2.14 3.45
N ARG A 80 4.45 1.46 3.94
CA ARG A 80 3.56 0.62 3.11
C ARG A 80 2.79 1.44 2.10
N HIS A 81 2.38 2.66 2.46
CA HIS A 81 1.70 3.58 1.56
C HIS A 81 2.50 3.77 0.26
N SER A 82 3.75 4.24 0.38
CA SER A 82 4.59 4.52 -0.79
C SER A 82 4.88 3.26 -1.59
N PHE A 83 5.12 2.14 -0.90
CA PHE A 83 5.39 0.86 -1.54
C PHE A 83 4.19 0.35 -2.35
N ILE A 84 2.99 0.32 -1.74
CA ILE A 84 1.76 -0.12 -2.40
C ILE A 84 1.44 0.79 -3.59
N LYS A 85 1.58 2.11 -3.42
CA LYS A 85 1.38 3.08 -4.50
C LYS A 85 2.22 2.74 -5.74
N VAL A 86 3.52 2.48 -5.57
CA VAL A 86 4.36 2.16 -6.73
C VAL A 86 4.05 0.81 -7.34
N LEU A 87 3.62 -0.19 -6.56
CA LEU A 87 3.13 -1.45 -7.11
C LEU A 87 1.89 -1.24 -7.98
N MET A 88 0.96 -0.39 -7.55
CA MET A 88 -0.22 -0.06 -8.34
C MET A 88 0.15 0.73 -9.60
N GLN A 89 1.15 1.61 -9.55
CA GLN A 89 1.67 2.31 -10.73
C GLN A 89 2.31 1.36 -11.75
N ILE A 90 3.03 0.32 -11.30
CA ILE A 90 3.54 -0.74 -12.20
C ILE A 90 2.38 -1.41 -12.94
N GLY A 91 1.33 -1.80 -12.20
CA GLY A 91 0.12 -2.40 -12.79
C GLY A 91 -0.61 -1.48 -13.77
N ALA A 92 -0.57 -0.17 -13.53
CA ALA A 92 -1.17 0.84 -14.40
C ALA A 92 -0.42 1.04 -15.72
N MET A 93 0.92 0.96 -15.67
CA MET A 93 1.78 1.26 -16.83
C MET A 93 2.03 0.06 -17.73
N THR A 94 1.77 -1.16 -17.24
CA THR A 94 1.91 -2.39 -18.03
C THR A 94 0.62 -2.77 -18.75
N ASN A 95 0.77 -3.29 -19.97
CA ASN A 95 -0.33 -3.91 -20.72
C ASN A 95 -0.44 -5.42 -20.46
N ASP A 96 0.40 -5.98 -19.58
CA ASP A 96 0.37 -7.39 -19.25
C ASP A 96 -0.70 -7.69 -18.18
N GLU A 97 -1.79 -8.32 -18.61
CA GLU A 97 -2.89 -8.73 -17.72
C GLU A 97 -2.45 -9.73 -16.65
N ASN A 98 -1.40 -10.53 -16.90
CA ASN A 98 -0.87 -11.42 -15.87
C ASN A 98 -0.20 -10.63 -14.75
N VAL A 99 0.52 -9.55 -15.09
CA VAL A 99 1.11 -8.66 -14.07
C VAL A 99 0.02 -8.04 -13.21
N LYS A 100 -1.02 -7.49 -13.85
CA LYS A 100 -2.16 -6.89 -13.12
C LYS A 100 -2.82 -7.90 -12.18
N LYS A 101 -3.03 -9.13 -12.66
CA LYS A 101 -3.59 -10.23 -11.86
C LYS A 101 -2.69 -10.57 -10.67
N ILE A 102 -1.38 -10.73 -10.88
CA ILE A 102 -0.43 -11.02 -9.79
C ILE A 102 -0.44 -9.91 -8.74
N LEU A 103 -0.43 -8.65 -9.17
CA LEU A 103 -0.48 -7.51 -8.25
C LEU A 103 -1.81 -7.44 -7.48
N TYR A 104 -2.92 -7.80 -8.12
CA TYR A 104 -4.21 -7.91 -7.44
C TYR A 104 -4.17 -8.99 -6.34
N GLU A 105 -3.73 -10.20 -6.68
CA GLU A 105 -3.68 -11.34 -5.76
C GLU A 105 -2.67 -11.13 -4.62
N MET A 106 -1.54 -10.47 -4.90
CA MET A 106 -0.46 -10.28 -3.92
C MET A 106 -0.68 -9.08 -3.00
N VAL A 107 -1.39 -8.04 -3.46
CA VAL A 107 -1.49 -6.76 -2.73
C VAL A 107 -2.94 -6.41 -2.40
N LEU A 108 -3.78 -6.27 -3.42
CA LEU A 108 -5.14 -5.75 -3.26
C LEU A 108 -6.03 -6.72 -2.48
N GLN A 109 -6.03 -7.99 -2.85
CA GLN A 109 -6.88 -8.98 -2.19
C GLN A 109 -6.54 -9.13 -0.69
N PRO A 110 -5.27 -9.31 -0.26
CA PRO A 110 -4.92 -9.40 1.16
C PRO A 110 -5.29 -8.15 1.98
N LEU A 111 -5.12 -6.94 1.41
CA LEU A 111 -5.49 -5.69 2.09
C LEU A 111 -6.99 -5.62 2.34
N ARG A 112 -7.81 -5.95 1.32
CA ARG A 112 -9.27 -5.98 1.44
C ARG A 112 -9.72 -7.00 2.47
N GLU A 113 -9.20 -8.22 2.41
CA GLU A 113 -9.55 -9.29 3.34
C GLU A 113 -9.21 -8.91 4.78
N ARG A 114 -8.00 -8.37 5.00
CA ARG A 114 -7.57 -7.91 6.32
C ARG A 114 -8.46 -6.78 6.85
N PHE A 115 -8.78 -5.79 6.01
CA PHE A 115 -9.66 -4.70 6.40
C PHE A 115 -11.06 -5.20 6.78
N MET A 116 -11.63 -6.13 6.02
CA MET A 116 -12.95 -6.68 6.31
C MET A 116 -12.99 -7.47 7.63
N VAL A 117 -11.88 -8.10 8.03
CA VAL A 117 -11.75 -8.74 9.34
C VAL A 117 -11.74 -7.68 10.44
N LEU A 118 -10.89 -6.66 10.34
CA LEU A 118 -10.77 -5.62 11.37
C LEU A 118 -12.04 -4.76 11.49
N TYR A 119 -12.68 -4.43 10.37
CA TYR A 119 -13.93 -3.68 10.34
C TYR A 119 -15.05 -4.34 11.16
N LYS A 120 -15.09 -5.67 11.18
CA LYS A 120 -16.10 -6.46 11.93
C LYS A 120 -15.70 -6.69 13.39
N ASP A 121 -14.43 -6.56 13.72
CA ASP A 121 -13.90 -6.85 15.04
C ASP A 121 -13.82 -5.59 15.91
N GLN A 122 -14.73 -5.47 16.87
CA GLN A 122 -14.76 -4.34 17.80
C GLN A 122 -13.58 -4.31 18.78
N ALA A 123 -12.81 -5.40 18.89
CA ALA A 123 -11.61 -5.45 19.73
C ALA A 123 -10.32 -5.14 18.95
N SER A 124 -10.43 -4.82 17.65
CA SER A 124 -9.27 -4.48 16.84
C SER A 124 -8.59 -3.20 17.32
N LEU A 125 -7.26 -3.14 17.15
CA LEU A 125 -6.50 -1.94 17.44
C LEU A 125 -6.80 -0.89 16.36
N GLU A 126 -7.17 0.32 16.77
CA GLU A 126 -7.43 1.42 15.84
C GLU A 126 -6.23 1.70 14.94
N THR A 127 -5.00 1.51 15.45
CA THR A 127 -3.75 1.66 14.68
C THR A 127 -3.68 0.74 13.48
N ASP A 128 -4.21 -0.48 13.58
CA ASP A 128 -4.20 -1.45 12.48
C ASP A 128 -5.19 -1.04 11.38
N ILE A 129 -6.32 -0.44 11.78
CA ILE A 129 -7.31 0.11 10.83
C ILE A 129 -6.73 1.35 10.14
N VAL A 130 -6.10 2.25 10.90
CA VAL A 130 -5.47 3.47 10.39
C VAL A 130 -4.36 3.14 9.39
N ASP A 131 -3.52 2.14 9.68
CA ASP A 131 -2.49 1.66 8.76
C ASP A 131 -3.09 1.15 7.43
N LEU A 132 -4.19 0.39 7.47
CA LEU A 132 -4.88 -0.05 6.25
C LEU A 132 -5.53 1.11 5.50
N MET A 133 -6.13 2.08 6.20
CA MET A 133 -6.66 3.31 5.60
C MET A 133 -5.57 4.07 4.85
N ASP A 134 -4.37 4.19 5.42
CA ASP A 134 -3.22 4.81 4.77
C ASP A 134 -2.76 4.01 3.54
N CYS A 135 -2.75 2.68 3.62
CA CYS A 135 -2.49 1.82 2.46
C CYS A 135 -3.51 2.04 1.33
N PHE A 136 -4.80 2.20 1.64
CA PHE A 136 -5.82 2.53 0.65
C PHE A 136 -5.64 3.94 0.06
N GLY A 137 -5.14 4.89 0.85
CA GLY A 137 -4.68 6.20 0.36
C GLY A 137 -3.59 6.06 -0.70
N GLY A 138 -2.60 5.20 -0.47
CA GLY A 138 -1.55 4.89 -1.45
C GLY A 138 -2.09 4.30 -2.76
N ILE A 139 -3.14 3.45 -2.67
CA ILE A 139 -3.86 2.93 -3.84
C ILE A 139 -4.57 4.07 -4.58
N ALA A 140 -5.28 4.94 -3.87
CA ALA A 140 -5.95 6.09 -4.47
C ALA A 140 -4.97 7.05 -5.17
N GLU A 141 -3.81 7.28 -4.56
CA GLU A 141 -2.74 8.10 -5.14
C GLU A 141 -2.09 7.51 -6.39
N ALA A 142 -2.20 6.19 -6.60
CA ALA A 142 -1.71 5.52 -7.80
C ALA A 142 -2.67 5.61 -8.99
N ALA A 143 -3.86 6.20 -8.81
CA ALA A 143 -4.82 6.40 -9.89
C ALA A 143 -4.25 7.32 -10.98
N CYS A 144 -4.40 6.86 -12.22
CA CYS A 144 -4.13 7.60 -13.45
C CYS A 144 -5.09 7.14 -14.55
N ASN A 145 -5.09 7.84 -15.70
CA ASN A 145 -6.03 7.62 -16.81
C ASN A 145 -6.25 6.15 -17.23
N TYR A 146 -5.30 5.26 -17.00
CA TYR A 146 -5.37 3.86 -17.42
C TYR A 146 -5.99 2.92 -16.39
N ASN A 147 -6.05 3.30 -15.12
CA ASN A 147 -6.48 2.41 -14.02
C ASN A 147 -7.47 3.06 -13.04
N THR A 148 -7.83 4.35 -13.21
CA THR A 148 -8.72 5.07 -12.28
C THR A 148 -10.01 4.32 -12.00
N HIS A 149 -10.72 3.86 -13.02
CA HIS A 149 -12.01 3.18 -12.86
C HIS A 149 -11.86 1.86 -12.07
N PHE A 150 -10.86 1.04 -12.42
CA PHE A 150 -10.56 -0.21 -11.72
C PHE A 150 -10.22 0.02 -10.25
N LEU A 151 -9.37 1.02 -9.95
CA LEU A 151 -9.01 1.34 -8.57
C LEU A 151 -10.18 1.93 -7.80
N PHE A 152 -11.04 2.71 -8.46
CA PHE A 152 -12.25 3.24 -7.86
C PHE A 152 -13.20 2.11 -7.48
N GLU A 153 -13.52 1.20 -8.41
CA GLU A 153 -14.35 0.01 -8.14
C GLU A 153 -13.78 -0.82 -6.98
N TYR A 154 -12.45 -0.93 -6.91
CA TYR A 154 -11.79 -1.61 -5.80
C TYR A 154 -11.99 -0.89 -4.45
N LEU A 155 -11.91 0.44 -4.42
CA LEU A 155 -12.00 1.29 -3.22
C LEU A 155 -13.43 1.62 -2.78
N SER A 156 -14.41 1.66 -3.69
CA SER A 156 -15.82 1.96 -3.37
C SER A 156 -16.37 1.18 -2.17
N PRO A 157 -16.25 -0.17 -2.08
CA PRO A 157 -16.73 -0.90 -0.91
C PRO A 157 -15.97 -0.54 0.38
N ILE A 158 -14.70 -0.15 0.28
CA ILE A 158 -13.90 0.31 1.43
C ILE A 158 -14.44 1.65 1.93
N LEU A 159 -14.70 2.61 1.04
CA LEU A 159 -15.25 3.92 1.39
C LEU A 159 -16.61 3.80 2.09
N THR A 160 -17.48 2.93 1.59
CA THR A 160 -18.78 2.64 2.23
C THR A 160 -18.60 2.10 3.65
N CYS A 161 -17.68 1.15 3.85
CA CYS A 161 -17.36 0.63 5.19
C CYS A 161 -16.73 1.70 6.10
N SER A 162 -15.92 2.61 5.57
CA SER A 162 -15.27 3.68 6.33
C SER A 162 -16.27 4.63 7.00
N ILE A 163 -17.44 4.86 6.41
CA ILE A 163 -18.52 5.61 7.08
C ILE A 163 -19.03 4.83 8.30
N GLY A 164 -19.17 3.52 8.18
CA GLY A 164 -19.53 2.65 9.30
C GLY A 164 -18.53 2.74 10.46
N LEU A 165 -17.24 2.92 10.17
CA LEU A 165 -16.20 3.12 11.19
C LEU A 165 -16.40 4.41 11.99
N LEU A 166 -16.81 5.52 11.35
CA LEU A 166 -17.11 6.77 12.05
C LEU A 166 -18.27 6.61 13.04
N LEU A 167 -19.25 5.75 12.70
CA LEU A 167 -20.38 5.47 13.57
C LEU A 167 -20.02 4.57 14.75
N SER A 168 -19.12 3.61 14.56
CA SER A 168 -18.67 2.69 15.61
C SER A 168 -17.58 3.27 16.50
N HIS A 169 -16.79 4.23 16.02
CA HIS A 169 -15.67 4.85 16.74
C HIS A 169 -15.83 6.38 16.89
N LYS A 170 -17.01 6.82 17.38
CA LYS A 170 -17.42 8.24 17.39
C LYS A 170 -16.44 9.20 18.09
N GLU A 171 -15.74 8.71 19.10
CA GLU A 171 -14.79 9.51 19.89
C GLU A 171 -13.33 9.35 19.40
N SER A 172 -13.09 8.48 18.41
CA SER A 172 -11.73 8.27 17.89
C SER A 172 -11.36 9.31 16.86
N GLN A 173 -10.52 10.25 17.28
CA GLN A 173 -9.90 11.20 16.37
C GLN A 173 -8.97 10.51 15.35
N LEU A 174 -8.35 9.38 15.73
CA LEU A 174 -7.46 8.63 14.85
C LEU A 174 -8.23 8.05 13.66
N ILE A 175 -9.32 7.32 13.93
CA ILE A 175 -10.18 6.76 12.89
C ILE A 175 -10.82 7.88 12.07
N THR A 176 -11.30 8.94 12.71
CA THR A 176 -11.90 10.09 12.02
C THR A 176 -10.92 10.69 11.01
N ASN A 177 -9.68 10.97 11.43
CA ASN A 177 -8.66 11.54 10.55
C ASN A 177 -8.31 10.58 9.41
N ALA A 178 -8.15 9.28 9.69
CA ALA A 178 -7.81 8.29 8.68
C ALA A 178 -8.88 8.16 7.59
N VAL A 179 -10.15 8.15 7.99
CA VAL A 179 -11.28 8.15 7.04
C VAL A 179 -11.28 9.43 6.21
N LEU A 180 -11.18 10.61 6.84
CA LEU A 180 -11.17 11.88 6.11
C LEU A 180 -9.99 11.99 5.12
N ASN A 181 -8.81 11.52 5.52
CA ASN A 181 -7.64 11.48 4.63
C ASN A 181 -7.88 10.56 3.43
N LEU A 182 -8.43 9.37 3.62
CA LEU A 182 -8.75 8.46 2.52
C LEU A 182 -9.74 9.10 1.53
N PHE A 183 -10.81 9.71 2.03
CA PHE A 183 -11.77 10.42 1.18
C PHE A 183 -11.10 11.60 0.44
N SER A 184 -10.19 12.33 1.10
CA SER A 184 -9.41 13.39 0.47
C SER A 184 -8.51 12.86 -0.66
N ASP A 185 -7.83 11.74 -0.45
CA ASP A 185 -6.96 11.13 -1.45
C ASP A 185 -7.74 10.64 -2.67
N VAL A 186 -8.85 9.94 -2.44
CA VAL A 186 -9.75 9.45 -3.50
C VAL A 186 -10.31 10.62 -4.30
N THR A 187 -10.93 11.60 -3.64
CA THR A 187 -11.55 12.74 -4.33
C THR A 187 -10.54 13.57 -5.10
N ARG A 188 -9.36 13.82 -4.52
CA ARG A 188 -8.28 14.58 -5.18
C ARG A 188 -7.76 13.90 -6.43
N ARG A 189 -7.61 12.57 -6.42
CA ARG A 189 -6.95 11.84 -7.51
C ARG A 189 -7.93 11.34 -8.54
N MET A 190 -9.01 10.72 -8.09
CA MET A 190 -10.03 10.17 -8.97
C MET A 190 -10.94 11.26 -9.53
N GLY A 191 -11.09 12.40 -8.84
CA GLY A 191 -11.76 13.59 -9.38
C GLY A 191 -11.02 14.26 -10.54
N ILE A 192 -9.69 14.05 -10.66
CA ILE A 192 -8.89 14.60 -11.77
C ILE A 192 -8.94 13.68 -13.00
N TYR A 193 -9.03 12.36 -12.78
CA TYR A 193 -8.85 11.37 -13.83
C TYR A 193 -10.12 10.59 -14.20
N SER A 194 -11.22 10.76 -13.47
CA SER A 194 -12.49 10.14 -13.80
C SER A 194 -13.29 11.04 -14.75
N ASP A 195 -13.26 10.68 -16.03
CA ASP A 195 -14.25 11.14 -17.02
C ASP A 195 -15.58 10.36 -16.88
N ASP A 196 -15.63 9.34 -16.01
CA ASP A 196 -16.84 8.55 -15.77
C ASP A 196 -17.78 9.28 -14.80
N ARG A 197 -18.91 9.72 -15.34
CA ARG A 197 -19.96 10.39 -14.56
C ARG A 197 -20.51 9.52 -13.43
N ASN A 198 -20.48 8.20 -13.55
CA ASN A 198 -21.01 7.31 -12.52
C ASN A 198 -20.11 7.26 -11.27
N ASP A 199 -18.79 7.27 -11.47
CA ASP A 199 -17.82 7.29 -10.37
C ASP A 199 -17.92 8.61 -9.58
N MET A 200 -18.09 9.72 -10.30
CA MET A 200 -18.34 11.02 -9.69
C MET A 200 -19.67 11.06 -8.91
N ILE A 201 -20.75 10.50 -9.45
CA ILE A 201 -22.05 10.44 -8.77
C ILE A 201 -21.95 9.66 -7.46
N PHE A 202 -21.27 8.51 -7.44
CA PHE A 202 -21.06 7.74 -6.21
C PHE A 202 -20.36 8.57 -5.13
N LEU A 203 -19.31 9.33 -5.49
CA LEU A 203 -18.61 10.20 -4.52
C LEU A 203 -19.49 11.32 -3.95
N TYR A 204 -20.56 11.71 -4.64
CA TYR A 204 -21.52 12.69 -4.13
C TYR A 204 -22.63 12.05 -3.28
N GLU A 205 -22.90 10.76 -3.47
CA GLU A 205 -23.95 10.02 -2.76
C GLU A 205 -23.47 9.38 -1.45
N VAL A 206 -22.17 9.11 -1.35
CA VAL A 206 -21.48 8.56 -0.17
C VAL A 206 -21.02 9.69 0.74
#